data_AF-A0A841YYB9-F1
#
_entry.id   AF-A0A841YYB9-F1
#
_cell.length_a   1.000
_cell.length_b   1.000
_cell.length_c   1.000
_cell.angle_alpha   90.00
_cell.angle_beta   90.00
_cell.angle_gamma   90.00
#
_symmetry.space_group_name_H-M   'P 1'
#
loop_
_entity.id
_entity.type
_entity.pdbx_description
1 polymer ?
#
loop_
_entity_poly.entity_id
_entity_poly.type
_entity_poly.pdbx_seq_one_letter_code
_entity_poly.pdbx_strand_id
1 'polypeptide(L)'
;MNIIIALLAGLVAFAVGALWYSVLFGKVWMQAVGITEETVQKASPVTPMIVTLIAEMAVAVLVSFVLIHLNLDIYLGGLLVAGIAILSAIKNYMFEMKPFKLILINESYKLVTIMIMTASVAIFA
;
A
#
# COMPACT_ATOMS: atom_id res chain seq x y z
N MET A 1 -0.07 20.64 7.84
CA MET A 1 -0.62 19.38 7.29
C MET A 1 -1.93 19.68 6.57
N ASN A 2 -1.99 19.47 5.25
CA ASN A 2 -3.23 19.59 4.49
C ASN A 2 -3.95 18.23 4.42
N ILE A 3 -4.96 18.03 5.26
CA ILE A 3 -5.68 16.75 5.40
C ILE A 3 -6.34 16.33 4.09
N ILE A 4 -6.87 17.28 3.31
CA ILE A 4 -7.53 16.98 2.03
C ILE A 4 -6.52 16.33 1.06
N ILE A 5 -5.29 16.86 1.00
CA ILE A 5 -4.23 16.32 0.15
C ILE A 5 -3.80 14.93 0.61
N ALA A 6 -3.65 14.72 1.91
CA ALA A 6 -3.33 13.40 2.45
C ALA A 6 -4.42 12.36 2.08
N LEU A 7 -5.70 12.72 2.19
CA LEU A 7 -6.81 11.85 1.78
C LEU A 7 -6.79 11.56 0.28
N LEU A 8 -6.49 12.57 -0.56
CA LEU A 8 -6.32 12.37 -2.01
C LEU A 8 -5.14 11.45 -2.33
N ALA A 9 -4.03 11.56 -1.61
CA ALA A 9 -2.90 10.64 -1.77
C ALA A 9 -3.27 9.19 -1.42
N GLY A 10 -4.06 8.99 -0.36
CA GLY A 10 -4.63 7.68 -0.02
C GLY A 10 -5.59 7.15 -1.09
N LEU A 11 -6.41 8.02 -1.70
CA LEU A 11 -7.26 7.65 -2.83
C LEU A 11 -6.43 7.22 -4.06
N VAL A 12 -5.34 7.93 -4.35
CA VAL A 12 -4.41 7.55 -5.43
C VAL A 12 -3.74 6.21 -5.11
N ALA A 13 -3.30 5.99 -3.88
CA ALA A 13 -2.73 4.71 -3.45
C ALA A 13 -3.73 3.54 -3.63
N PHE A 14 -4.99 3.74 -3.24
CA PHE A 14 -6.06 2.78 -3.49
C PHE A 14 -6.24 2.47 -4.99
N ALA A 15 -6.24 3.49 -5.84
CA ALA A 15 -6.33 3.32 -7.30
C ALA A 15 -5.12 2.58 -7.87
N VAL A 16 -3.91 2.84 -7.34
CA VAL A 16 -2.71 2.06 -7.66
C VAL A 16 -2.92 0.59 -7.27
N GLY A 17 -3.53 0.31 -6.11
CA GLY A 17 -3.86 -1.05 -5.69
C GLY A 17 -4.76 -1.76 -6.70
N ALA A 18 -5.82 -1.08 -7.15
CA ALA A 18 -6.68 -1.62 -8.20
C ALA A 18 -5.89 -1.96 -9.47
N LEU A 19 -5.01 -1.08 -9.94
CA LEU A 19 -4.14 -1.32 -11.09
C LEU A 19 -3.13 -2.46 -10.86
N TRP A 20 -2.54 -2.52 -9.67
CA TRP A 20 -1.47 -3.45 -9.28
C TRP A 20 -1.98 -4.89 -9.26
N TYR A 21 -3.09 -5.13 -8.56
CA TYR A 21 -3.67 -6.46 -8.35
C TYR A 21 -4.64 -6.89 -9.46
N SER A 22 -4.82 -6.08 -10.51
CA SER A 22 -5.58 -6.47 -11.71
C SER A 22 -4.67 -6.57 -12.94
N VAL A 23 -4.30 -5.43 -13.53
CA VAL A 23 -3.62 -5.36 -14.83
C VAL A 23 -2.15 -5.74 -14.74
N LEU A 24 -1.42 -5.24 -13.73
CA LEU A 24 0.03 -5.40 -13.67
C LEU A 24 0.43 -6.81 -13.17
N PHE A 25 -0.08 -7.20 -12.00
CA PHE A 25 0.35 -8.41 -11.30
C PHE A 25 -0.80 -9.34 -10.92
N GLY A 26 -2.04 -9.07 -11.34
CA GLY A 26 -3.23 -9.80 -10.88
C GLY A 26 -3.14 -11.31 -11.08
N LYS A 27 -2.75 -11.78 -12.27
CA LYS A 27 -2.60 -13.23 -12.56
C LYS A 27 -1.54 -13.89 -11.68
N VAL A 28 -0.38 -13.24 -11.52
CA VAL A 28 0.75 -13.78 -10.74
C VAL A 28 0.41 -13.77 -9.24
N TRP A 29 -0.25 -12.71 -8.78
CA TRP A 29 -0.76 -12.60 -7.42
C TRP A 29 -1.76 -13.72 -7.13
N MET A 30 -2.81 -13.89 -7.94
CA MET A 30 -3.82 -14.93 -7.76
C MET A 30 -3.21 -16.34 -7.67
N GLN A 31 -2.26 -16.65 -8.56
CA GLN A 31 -1.51 -17.91 -8.50
C GLN A 31 -0.71 -18.07 -7.20
N ALA A 32 -0.08 -17.00 -6.72
CA ALA A 32 0.74 -17.03 -5.51
C ALA A 32 -0.09 -17.15 -4.21
N VAL A 33 -1.32 -16.63 -4.18
CA VAL A 33 -2.25 -16.83 -3.05
C VAL A 33 -3.12 -18.09 -3.19
N GLY A 34 -3.09 -18.76 -4.36
CA GLY A 34 -3.86 -19.99 -4.60
C GLY A 34 -5.36 -19.76 -4.80
N ILE A 35 -5.77 -18.58 -5.29
CA ILE A 35 -7.17 -18.24 -5.57
C ILE A 35 -7.43 -18.26 -7.08
N THR A 36 -8.63 -18.66 -7.48
CA THR A 36 -9.04 -18.69 -8.90
C THR A 36 -9.90 -17.48 -9.26
N GLU A 37 -9.98 -17.15 -10.55
CA GLU A 37 -10.89 -16.11 -11.04
C GLU A 37 -12.35 -16.40 -10.67
N GLU A 38 -12.75 -17.67 -10.66
CA GLU A 38 -14.09 -18.08 -10.23
C GLU A 38 -14.35 -17.74 -8.76
N THR A 39 -13.37 -17.96 -7.87
CA THR A 39 -13.47 -17.57 -6.46
C THR A 39 -13.63 -16.06 -6.31
N VAL A 40 -12.88 -15.27 -7.09
CA VAL A 40 -12.95 -13.81 -7.06
C VAL A 40 -14.31 -13.31 -7.56
N GLN A 41 -14.85 -13.87 -8.65
CA GLN A 41 -16.14 -13.47 -9.21
C GLN A 41 -17.33 -13.79 -8.30
N LYS A 42 -17.23 -14.87 -7.50
CA LYS A 42 -18.27 -15.24 -6.53
C LYS A 42 -18.21 -14.43 -5.23
N ALA A 43 -17.07 -13.78 -4.94
CA ALA A 43 -16.91 -12.96 -3.75
C ALA A 43 -17.45 -11.55 -3.97
N SER A 44 -18.11 -10.98 -2.97
CA SER A 44 -18.49 -9.56 -3.01
C SER A 44 -17.25 -8.68 -2.83
N PRO A 45 -16.94 -7.77 -3.77
CA PRO A 45 -15.77 -6.90 -3.66
C PRO A 45 -16.01 -5.70 -2.73
N VAL A 46 -17.25 -5.44 -2.32
CA VAL A 46 -17.66 -4.21 -1.64
C VAL A 46 -16.90 -4.01 -0.32
N THR A 47 -16.92 -5.01 0.56
CA THR A 47 -16.27 -4.91 1.88
C THR A 47 -14.75 -4.73 1.76
N PRO A 48 -14.01 -5.57 1.00
CA PRO A 48 -12.58 -5.35 0.80
C PRO A 48 -12.27 -3.96 0.23
N MET A 49 -13.00 -3.50 -0.79
CA MET A 49 -12.74 -2.20 -1.42
C MET A 49 -12.90 -1.03 -0.44
N ILE A 50 -13.99 -1.01 0.35
CA ILE A 50 -14.24 0.07 1.32
C ILE A 50 -13.19 0.05 2.42
N VAL A 51 -12.88 -1.14 2.96
CA VAL A 51 -11.88 -1.28 4.03
C VAL A 51 -10.50 -0.86 3.53
N THR A 52 -10.10 -1.29 2.33
CA THR A 52 -8.80 -0.90 1.75
C THR A 52 -8.75 0.60 1.48
N LEU A 53 -9.80 1.22 0.94
CA LEU A 53 -9.83 2.67 0.70
C LEU A 53 -9.63 3.46 2.00
N ILE A 54 -10.35 3.10 3.05
CA ILE A 54 -10.24 3.75 4.36
C ILE A 54 -8.84 3.53 4.95
N ALA A 55 -8.30 2.32 4.83
CA ALA A 55 -6.96 2.01 5.31
C ALA A 55 -5.89 2.84 4.59
N GLU A 56 -5.93 2.93 3.26
CA GLU A 56 -4.97 3.73 2.48
C GLU A 56 -5.06 5.22 2.82
N MET A 57 -6.27 5.75 3.01
CA MET A 57 -6.47 7.12 3.48
C MET A 57 -5.89 7.36 4.89
N ALA A 58 -6.12 6.43 5.81
CA ALA A 58 -5.58 6.51 7.16
C ALA A 58 -4.05 6.45 7.15
N VAL A 59 -3.46 5.54 6.37
CA VAL A 59 -2.00 5.44 6.21
C VAL A 59 -1.45 6.75 5.63
N ALA A 60 -2.08 7.33 4.60
CA ALA A 60 -1.61 8.59 4.01
C ALA A 60 -1.62 9.76 5.02
N VAL A 61 -2.64 9.82 5.88
CA VAL A 61 -2.70 10.81 6.98
C VAL A 61 -1.58 10.56 8.00
N LEU A 62 -1.35 9.31 8.40
CA LEU A 62 -0.29 8.96 9.35
C LEU A 62 1.11 9.23 8.80
N VAL A 63 1.36 8.89 7.53
CA VAL A 63 2.59 9.21 6.81
C VAL A 63 2.81 10.72 6.84
N SER A 64 1.82 11.51 6.43
CA SER A 64 1.91 12.97 6.44
C SER A 64 2.17 13.53 7.83
N PHE A 65 1.49 12.98 8.84
CA PHE A 65 1.67 13.37 10.24
C PHE A 65 3.11 13.12 10.71
N VAL A 66 3.65 11.92 10.48
CA VAL A 66 5.01 11.54 10.88
C VAL A 66 6.06 12.42 10.20
N LEU A 67 5.95 12.63 8.89
CA LEU A 67 6.92 13.43 8.13
C LEU A 67 6.97 14.88 8.66
N ILE A 68 5.81 15.50 8.87
CA ILE A 68 5.71 16.90 9.30
C ILE A 68 6.20 17.06 10.74
N HIS A 69 5.76 16.22 11.68
CA HIS A 69 6.06 16.42 13.11
C HIS A 69 7.47 15.98 13.49
N LEU A 70 8.07 15.08 12.72
CA LEU A 70 9.47 14.67 12.91
C LEU A 70 10.44 15.44 11.99
N ASN A 71 9.93 16.39 11.19
CA ASN A 71 10.72 17.17 10.24
C ASN A 71 11.59 16.29 9.31
N LEU A 72 11.00 15.20 8.81
CA LEU A 72 11.66 14.28 7.90
C LEU A 72 11.46 14.74 6.46
N ASP A 73 12.52 14.71 5.65
CA ASP A 73 12.38 14.91 4.21
C ASP A 73 11.62 13.73 3.56
N ILE A 74 11.10 13.97 2.35
CA ILE A 74 10.26 12.99 1.65
C ILE A 74 10.97 11.68 1.30
N TYR A 75 12.30 11.70 1.12
CA TYR A 75 13.08 10.52 0.77
C TYR A 75 13.37 9.69 2.02
N LEU A 76 13.89 10.33 3.07
CA LEU A 76 14.16 9.65 4.33
C LEU A 76 12.87 9.17 5.00
N GLY A 77 11.83 10.01 5.03
CA GLY A 77 10.52 9.65 5.56
C GLY A 77 9.89 8.47 4.80
N GLY A 78 9.97 8.49 3.46
CA GLY A 78 9.49 7.40 2.62
C GLY A 78 10.24 6.10 2.87
N LEU A 79 11.57 6.15 2.90
CA LEU A 79 12.42 4.99 3.16
C LEU A 79 12.17 4.41 4.56
N LEU A 80 12.03 5.25 5.58
CA LEU A 80 11.78 4.80 6.95
C LEU A 80 10.42 4.13 7.09
N VAL A 81 9.35 4.78 6.62
CA VAL A 81 7.99 4.22 6.75
C VAL A 81 7.83 2.95 5.91
N ALA A 82 8.29 2.95 4.66
CA ALA A 82 8.26 1.77 3.81
C ALA A 82 9.15 0.66 4.36
N GLY A 83 10.37 0.99 4.80
CA GLY A 83 11.31 0.02 5.38
C GLY A 83 10.74 -0.67 6.61
N ILE A 84 10.15 0.08 7.54
CA ILE A 84 9.51 -0.49 8.74
C ILE A 84 8.34 -1.39 8.34
N ALA A 85 7.44 -0.93 7.46
CA ALA A 85 6.28 -1.68 7.04
C ALA A 85 6.68 -3.00 6.34
N ILE A 86 7.64 -2.93 5.42
CA ILE A 86 8.11 -4.07 4.63
C ILE A 86 8.87 -5.08 5.50
N LEU A 87 9.83 -4.63 6.30
CA LEU A 87 10.60 -5.52 7.17
C LEU A 87 9.72 -6.18 8.24
N SER A 88 8.69 -5.48 8.72
CA SER A 88 7.69 -6.06 9.61
C SER A 88 6.91 -7.19 8.93
N ALA A 89 6.45 -6.96 7.69
CA ALA A 89 5.68 -7.95 6.93
C ALA A 89 6.52 -9.16 6.48
N ILE A 90 7.76 -8.94 6.06
CA ILE A 90 8.66 -10.02 5.60
C ILE A 90 8.80 -11.09 6.68
N LYS A 91 9.02 -10.71 7.94
CA LYS A 91 9.14 -11.68 9.05
C LYS A 91 7.92 -12.59 9.11
N ASN A 92 6.72 -12.02 9.08
CA ASN A 92 5.47 -12.77 9.14
C ASN A 92 5.33 -13.71 7.93
N TYR A 93 5.58 -13.21 6.72
CA TYR A 93 5.51 -14.04 5.52
C TYR A 93 6.47 -15.21 5.50
N MET A 94 7.68 -15.05 6.08
CA MET A 94 8.63 -16.14 6.21
C MET A 94 8.12 -17.22 7.17
N PHE A 95 7.56 -16.85 8.32
CA PHE A 95 6.94 -17.81 9.24
C PHE A 95 5.68 -18.47 8.68
N GLU A 96 4.93 -17.74 7.86
CA GLU A 96 3.74 -18.24 7.16
C GLU A 96 4.08 -19.07 5.90
N MET A 97 5.37 -19.24 5.58
CA MET A 97 5.87 -19.99 4.41
C MET A 97 5.25 -19.48 3.09
N LYS A 98 5.00 -18.17 3.00
CA LYS A 98 4.46 -17.58 1.77
C LYS A 98 5.50 -17.56 0.65
N PRO A 99 5.10 -17.74 -0.62
CA PRO A 99 6.04 -17.73 -1.72
C PRO A 99 6.69 -16.35 -1.88
N PHE A 100 7.98 -16.32 -2.18
CA PHE A 100 8.74 -15.08 -2.36
C PHE A 100 8.12 -14.13 -3.40
N LYS A 101 7.48 -14.68 -4.45
CA LYS A 101 6.74 -13.89 -5.45
C LYS A 101 5.61 -13.08 -4.82
N LEU A 102 4.88 -13.61 -3.84
CA LEU A 102 3.80 -12.89 -3.14
C LEU A 102 4.37 -11.74 -2.32
N ILE A 103 5.48 -11.98 -1.61
CA ILE A 103 6.19 -10.95 -0.85
C ILE A 103 6.60 -9.81 -1.79
N LEU A 104 7.22 -10.15 -2.93
CA LEU A 104 7.67 -9.15 -3.90
C LEU A 104 6.51 -8.30 -4.43
N ILE A 105 5.37 -8.91 -4.76
CA ILE A 105 4.20 -8.20 -5.27
C ILE A 105 3.61 -7.27 -4.21
N ASN A 106 3.39 -7.77 -3.00
CA ASN A 106 2.71 -7.03 -1.94
C ASN A 106 3.58 -5.92 -1.34
N GLU A 107 4.88 -6.21 -1.14
CA GLU A 107 5.78 -5.25 -0.51
C GLU A 107 6.27 -4.18 -1.50
N SER A 108 6.40 -4.50 -2.80
CA SER A 108 6.66 -3.47 -3.80
C SER A 108 5.47 -2.52 -4.01
N TYR A 109 4.24 -3.05 -3.93
CA TYR A 109 3.03 -2.21 -3.89
C TYR A 109 3.09 -1.21 -2.74
N LYS A 110 3.35 -1.69 -1.51
CA LYS A 110 3.45 -0.83 -0.33
C LYS A 110 4.54 0.23 -0.47
N LEU A 111 5.70 -0.15 -1.02
CA LEU A 111 6.77 0.80 -1.28
C LEU A 111 6.28 1.93 -2.19
N VAL A 112 5.65 1.58 -3.33
CA VAL A 112 5.16 2.57 -4.30
C VAL A 112 4.10 3.47 -3.68
N THR A 113 3.13 2.92 -2.95
CA THR A 113 2.06 3.73 -2.35
C THR A 113 2.60 4.66 -1.26
N ILE A 114 3.52 4.19 -0.42
CA ILE A 114 4.16 5.04 0.59
C ILE A 114 4.97 6.17 -0.06
N MET A 115 5.68 5.90 -1.16
CA MET A 115 6.40 6.95 -1.90
C MET A 115 5.46 7.98 -2.52
N ILE A 116 4.28 7.58 -3.00
CA ILE A 116 3.24 8.51 -3.46
C ILE A 116 2.75 9.38 -2.30
N MET A 117 2.50 8.76 -1.14
CA MET A 117 2.03 9.47 0.05
C MET A 117 3.09 10.46 0.56
N THR A 118 4.36 10.08 0.62
CA THR A 118 5.43 11.00 1.04
C THR A 118 5.65 12.12 0.03
N ALA A 119 5.60 11.82 -1.27
CA ALA A 119 5.70 12.85 -2.31
C ALA A 119 4.57 13.89 -2.18
N SER A 120 3.36 13.46 -1.81
CA SER A 120 2.21 14.37 -1.64
C SER A 120 2.46 15.47 -0.59
N VAL A 121 3.32 15.20 0.41
CA VAL A 121 3.73 16.18 1.42
C VAL A 121 4.57 17.31 0.79
N ALA A 122 5.48 17.00 -0.14
CA ALA A 122 6.33 18.02 -0.77
C ALA A 122 5.58 18.95 -1.72
N ILE A 123 4.45 18.51 -2.28
CA ILE A 123 3.72 19.34 -3.26
C ILE A 123 3.09 20.57 -2.56
N PHE A 124 2.82 20.51 -1.24
CA PHE A 124 2.11 21.58 -0.53
C PHE A 124 2.45 21.71 0.98
N ALA A 125 3.71 21.51 1.36
CA ALA A 125 4.24 21.84 2.70
C ALA A 125 4.53 23.33 2.86
#